data_AF-A0A0P7ZMW3-F1
#
_entry.id   AF-A0A0P7ZMW3-F1
#
_cell.length_a   1.000
_cell.length_b   1.000
_cell.length_c   1.000
_cell.angle_alpha   90.00
_cell.angle_beta   90.00
_cell.angle_gamma   90.00
#
_symmetry.space_group_name_H-M   'P 1'
#
loop_
_entity.id
_entity.type
_entity.pdbx_description
1 polymer ?
#
loop_
_entity_poly.entity_id
_entity_poly.type
_entity_poly.pdbx_seq_one_letter_code
_entity_poly.pdbx_strand_id
1 'polypeptide(L)'
;MEYEPIFPLRAIAFQVLFLMVAISIEAGIFRQRLRLGFKTSVQYTTVINLAAVVAGWIAFLVIEPLASPEIKVQIISYLLFDRLLITSWTAEIGGAILGIGLVVFFATYFIKLKGLEWILRLADAWKIPKKMEKLNREQRYMQAREGRTESQQALAEFTDSVIQANAASFTAILLLLLLRQAARSWA
;
A
#
# COMPACT_ATOMS: atom_id res chain seq x y z
N MET A 1 20.33 7.27 34.89
CA MET A 1 19.06 6.72 34.40
C MET A 1 19.42 5.59 33.45
N GLU A 2 19.30 4.35 33.91
CA GLU A 2 19.51 3.17 33.07
C GLU A 2 18.35 3.13 32.07
N TYR A 3 18.64 3.39 30.80
CA TYR A 3 17.69 3.12 29.74
C TYR A 3 17.71 1.61 29.52
N GLU A 4 16.76 0.88 30.14
CA GLU A 4 16.46 -0.46 29.64
C GLU A 4 16.02 -0.30 28.17
N PRO A 5 16.77 -0.85 27.19
CA PRO A 5 16.37 -0.79 25.81
C PRO A 5 15.17 -1.71 25.66
N ILE A 6 13.96 -1.16 25.78
CA ILE A 6 12.72 -1.88 25.48
C ILE A 6 12.74 -2.10 23.96
N PHE A 7 13.26 -3.25 23.54
CA PHE A 7 13.34 -3.60 22.13
C PHE A 7 11.93 -3.58 21.54
N PRO A 8 11.69 -2.92 20.38
CA PRO A 8 10.36 -2.81 19.79
C PRO A 8 9.92 -4.10 19.10
N LEU A 9 10.11 -5.25 19.76
CA LEU A 9 9.81 -6.59 19.27
C LEU A 9 8.35 -6.70 18.82
N ARG A 10 7.46 -6.05 19.58
CA ARG A 10 6.04 -5.99 19.28
C ARG A 10 5.75 -5.31 17.95
N ALA A 11 6.35 -4.14 17.72
CA ALA A 11 6.16 -3.40 16.47
C ALA A 11 6.68 -4.20 15.27
N ILE A 12 7.86 -4.82 15.41
CA ILE A 12 8.44 -5.68 14.38
C ILE A 12 7.52 -6.87 14.08
N ALA A 13 7.00 -7.56 15.10
CA ALA A 13 6.10 -8.70 14.92
C ALA A 13 4.81 -8.31 14.20
N PHE A 14 4.18 -7.19 14.56
CA PHE A 14 2.98 -6.69 13.86
C PHE A 14 3.30 -6.27 12.43
N GLN A 15 4.44 -5.61 12.19
CA GLN A 15 4.87 -5.23 10.86
C GLN A 15 5.03 -6.46 9.95
N VAL A 16 5.68 -7.51 10.46
CA VAL A 16 5.83 -8.79 9.74
C VAL A 16 4.48 -9.44 9.49
N LEU A 17 3.58 -9.48 10.48
CA LEU A 17 2.24 -10.02 10.32
C LEU A 17 1.45 -9.28 9.23
N PHE A 18 1.42 -7.95 9.27
CA PHE A 18 0.73 -7.14 8.27
C PHE A 18 1.34 -7.32 6.87
N LEU A 19 2.67 -7.42 6.79
CA LEU A 19 3.36 -7.69 5.55
C LEU A 19 2.96 -9.05 4.97
N MET A 20 2.93 -10.12 5.78
CA MET A 20 2.50 -11.44 5.33
C MET A 20 1.05 -11.43 4.83
N VAL A 21 0.14 -10.82 5.59
CA VAL A 21 -1.29 -10.70 5.23
C VAL A 21 -1.46 -9.96 3.92
N ALA A 22 -0.80 -8.80 3.77
CA ALA A 22 -0.84 -8.02 2.53
C ALA A 22 -0.30 -8.83 1.35
N ILE A 23 0.83 -9.52 1.52
CA ILE A 23 1.43 -10.34 0.45
C ILE A 23 0.48 -11.46 0.02
N SER A 24 -0.11 -12.19 0.97
CA SER A 24 -1.03 -13.29 0.66
C SER A 24 -2.26 -12.82 -0.11
N ILE A 25 -2.89 -11.73 0.32
CA ILE A 25 -4.09 -11.19 -0.31
C ILE A 25 -3.77 -10.63 -1.71
N GLU A 26 -2.76 -9.78 -1.82
CA GLU A 26 -2.42 -9.11 -3.08
C GLU A 26 -1.88 -10.09 -4.12
N ALA A 27 -1.07 -11.08 -3.72
CA ALA A 27 -0.63 -12.14 -4.62
C ALA A 27 -1.81 -13.00 -5.13
N GLY A 28 -2.83 -13.21 -4.30
CA GLY A 28 -4.08 -13.86 -4.73
C GLY A 28 -4.79 -13.06 -5.82
N ILE A 29 -4.96 -11.75 -5.61
CA ILE A 29 -5.64 -10.85 -6.54
C ILE A 29 -4.85 -10.72 -7.85
N PHE A 30 -3.53 -10.52 -7.80
CA PHE A 30 -2.72 -10.42 -9.03
C PHE A 30 -2.67 -11.73 -9.82
N ARG A 31 -2.69 -12.89 -9.15
CA ARG A 31 -2.80 -14.17 -9.84
C ARG A 31 -4.12 -14.27 -10.61
N GLN A 32 -5.24 -13.90 -9.98
CA GLN A 32 -6.56 -14.00 -10.59
C GLN A 32 -6.79 -12.97 -11.70
N ARG A 33 -6.39 -11.71 -11.45
CA ARG A 33 -6.67 -10.59 -12.35
C ARG A 33 -5.62 -10.42 -13.45
N LEU A 34 -4.34 -10.49 -13.11
CA LEU A 34 -3.23 -10.29 -14.05
C LEU A 34 -2.73 -11.61 -14.67
N ARG A 35 -3.33 -12.74 -14.30
CA ARG A 35 -2.98 -14.10 -14.78
C ARG A 35 -1.50 -14.44 -14.61
N LEU A 36 -0.88 -13.89 -13.56
CA LEU A 36 0.50 -14.23 -13.21
C LEU A 36 0.57 -15.66 -12.67
N GLY A 37 1.70 -16.34 -12.90
CA GLY A 37 1.98 -17.62 -12.25
C GLY A 37 1.98 -17.47 -10.72
N PHE A 38 1.69 -18.55 -9.99
CA PHE A 38 1.63 -18.51 -8.53
C PHE A 38 2.93 -17.98 -7.91
N LYS A 39 4.07 -18.55 -8.33
CA LYS A 39 5.40 -18.15 -7.84
C LYS A 39 5.72 -16.69 -8.18
N THR A 40 5.44 -16.26 -9.41
CA THR A 40 5.74 -14.88 -9.84
C THR A 40 4.84 -13.87 -9.14
N SER A 41 3.56 -14.19 -8.94
CA SER A 41 2.64 -13.34 -8.18
C SER A 41 3.15 -13.10 -6.75
N VAL A 42 3.50 -14.17 -6.03
CA VAL A 42 4.04 -14.06 -4.67
C VAL A 42 5.35 -13.29 -4.65
N GLN A 43 6.28 -13.56 -5.58
CA GLN A 43 7.56 -12.86 -5.66
C GLN A 43 7.38 -11.36 -5.91
N TYR A 44 6.59 -10.98 -6.91
CA TYR A 44 6.38 -9.58 -7.26
C TYR A 44 5.69 -8.83 -6.13
N THR A 45 4.62 -9.42 -5.56
CA THR A 45 3.93 -8.84 -4.42
C THR A 45 4.83 -8.67 -3.20
N THR A 46 5.71 -9.64 -2.94
CA THR A 46 6.69 -9.56 -1.83
C THR A 46 7.62 -8.38 -2.02
N VAL A 47 8.21 -8.25 -3.22
CA VAL A 47 9.16 -7.17 -3.53
C VAL A 47 8.49 -5.80 -3.43
N ILE A 48 7.30 -5.61 -4.01
CA ILE A 48 6.61 -4.30 -3.96
C ILE A 48 6.15 -3.94 -2.55
N ASN A 49 5.69 -4.91 -1.74
CA ASN A 49 5.26 -4.62 -0.37
C ASN A 49 6.45 -4.32 0.53
N LEU A 50 7.56 -5.05 0.38
CA LEU A 50 8.80 -4.73 1.10
C LEU A 50 9.34 -3.36 0.70
N ALA A 51 9.34 -3.05 -0.61
CA ALA A 51 9.72 -1.73 -1.11
C ALA A 51 8.83 -0.61 -0.54
N ALA A 52 7.52 -0.82 -0.44
CA ALA A 52 6.60 0.13 0.18
C ALA A 52 6.88 0.32 1.67
N VAL A 53 7.19 -0.75 2.41
CA VAL A 53 7.61 -0.67 3.82
C VAL A 53 8.91 0.12 3.96
N VAL A 54 9.92 -0.18 3.14
CA VAL A 54 11.20 0.55 3.15
C VAL A 54 10.99 2.02 2.79
N ALA A 55 10.17 2.32 1.79
CA ALA A 55 9.83 3.70 1.42
C ALA A 55 9.11 4.43 2.57
N GLY A 56 8.22 3.75 3.29
CA GLY A 56 7.57 4.28 4.49
C GLY A 56 8.58 4.62 5.60
N TRP A 57 9.56 3.74 5.85
CA TRP A 57 10.64 4.01 6.81
C TRP A 57 11.55 5.15 6.37
N ILE A 58 11.90 5.24 5.09
CA ILE A 58 12.68 6.37 4.57
C ILE A 58 11.90 7.68 4.74
N ALA A 59 10.61 7.69 4.37
CA ALA A 59 9.76 8.86 4.56
C ALA A 59 9.67 9.26 6.04
N PHE A 60 9.52 8.29 6.93
CA PHE A 60 9.56 8.51 8.38
C PHE A 60 10.86 9.18 8.82
N LEU A 61 12.02 8.65 8.42
CA LEU A 61 13.33 9.19 8.80
C LEU A 61 13.60 10.60 8.23
N VAL A 62 12.98 10.95 7.10
CA VAL A 62 13.07 12.29 6.52
C VAL A 62 12.12 13.28 7.21
N ILE A 63 10.92 12.84 7.60
CA ILE A 63 9.90 13.68 8.23
C ILE A 63 10.18 13.89 9.73
N GLU A 64 10.69 12.87 10.42
CA GLU A 64 10.99 12.89 11.85
C GLU A 64 11.83 14.11 12.30
N PRO A 65 12.93 14.52 11.63
CA PRO A 65 13.70 15.70 12.03
C PRO A 65 12.98 17.03 11.76
N LEU A 66 11.97 17.05 10.90
CA LEU A 66 11.19 18.24 10.56
C LEU A 66 9.99 18.45 11.51
N ALA A 67 9.66 17.43 12.30
CA ALA A 67 8.52 17.47 13.22
C ALA A 67 8.84 18.24 14.51
N SER A 68 7.81 18.87 15.12
CA SER A 68 7.97 19.50 16.43
C SER A 68 8.30 18.45 17.51
N PRO A 69 8.99 18.83 18.60
CA PRO A 69 9.37 17.90 19.66
C PRO A 69 8.18 17.11 20.26
N GLU A 70 7.01 17.74 20.37
CA GLU A 70 5.78 17.12 20.89
C GLU A 70 5.26 16.02 19.96
N ILE A 71 5.18 16.32 18.66
CA ILE A 71 4.75 15.37 17.62
C ILE A 71 5.73 14.22 17.54
N LYS A 72 7.03 14.50 17.66
CA LYS A 72 8.11 13.50 17.62
C LYS A 72 7.94 12.45 18.72
N VAL A 73 7.72 12.87 19.96
CA VAL A 73 7.50 11.94 21.10
C VAL A 73 6.25 11.10 20.88
N GLN A 74 5.17 11.70 20.37
CA GLN A 74 3.91 10.98 20.13
C GLN A 74 4.05 9.95 19.01
N ILE A 75 4.72 10.32 17.92
CA ILE A 75 4.98 9.45 16.76
C ILE A 75 5.88 8.28 17.15
N ILE A 76 7.00 8.52 17.85
CA ILE A 76 7.92 7.46 18.30
C ILE A 76 7.21 6.54 19.29
N SER A 77 6.44 7.10 20.22
CA SER A 77 5.67 6.33 21.19
C SER A 77 4.60 5.45 20.53
N TYR A 78 3.97 5.95 19.48
CA TYR A 78 3.03 5.18 18.68
C TYR A 78 3.72 4.09 17.86
N LEU A 79 4.80 4.43 17.15
CA LEU A 79 5.44 3.52 16.21
C LEU A 79 6.22 2.39 16.90
N LEU A 80 6.98 2.69 17.96
CA LEU A 80 7.79 1.70 18.68
C LEU A 80 7.02 0.98 19.77
N PHE A 81 6.15 1.69 20.49
CA PHE A 81 5.47 1.15 21.69
C PHE A 81 3.98 0.93 21.50
N ASP A 82 3.42 1.27 20.33
CA ASP A 82 2.00 1.11 20.03
C ASP A 82 1.10 1.77 21.10
N ARG A 83 1.58 2.91 21.63
CA ARG A 83 0.88 3.75 22.60
C ARG A 83 0.55 5.08 21.95
N LEU A 84 -0.72 5.25 21.56
CA LEU A 84 -1.25 6.58 21.28
C LEU A 84 -1.42 7.29 22.62
N LEU A 85 -0.55 8.26 22.89
CA LEU A 85 -0.68 9.19 24.03
C LEU A 85 -1.79 10.24 23.75
N ILE A 86 -2.94 9.79 23.26
CA ILE A 86 -4.10 10.67 23.01
C ILE A 86 -4.90 10.71 24.31
N THR A 87 -4.79 11.82 25.03
CA THR A 87 -5.47 12.03 26.33
C THR A 87 -6.98 12.28 26.17
N SER A 88 -7.45 12.70 24.99
CA SER A 88 -8.88 12.92 24.69
C SER A 88 -9.20 12.65 23.22
N TRP A 89 -10.21 11.80 22.97
CA TRP A 89 -10.73 11.60 21.62
C TRP A 89 -11.61 12.79 21.23
N THR A 90 -11.18 13.57 20.24
CA THR A 90 -11.97 14.65 19.64
C THR A 90 -12.25 14.36 18.17
N ALA A 91 -13.31 14.95 17.62
CA ALA A 91 -13.66 14.82 16.20
C ALA A 91 -12.52 15.30 15.28
N GLU A 92 -11.76 16.31 15.71
CA GLU A 92 -10.61 16.84 15.00
C GLU A 92 -9.47 15.82 14.89
N ILE A 93 -9.15 15.11 15.99
CA ILE A 93 -8.12 14.07 16.00
C ILE A 93 -8.56 12.87 15.15
N GLY A 94 -9.82 12.47 15.23
CA GLY A 94 -10.38 11.42 14.37
C GLY A 94 -10.30 11.78 12.89
N GLY A 95 -10.64 13.03 12.53
CA GLY A 95 -10.51 13.55 11.17
C GLY A 95 -9.06 13.58 10.69
N ALA A 96 -8.12 13.99 11.53
CA ALA A 96 -6.69 14.00 11.21
C ALA A 96 -6.15 12.59 10.95
N ILE A 97 -6.47 11.62 11.81
CA ILE A 97 -6.06 10.21 11.64
C ILE A 97 -6.63 9.65 10.33
N LEU A 98 -7.90 9.91 10.03
CA LEU A 98 -8.53 9.46 8.78
C LEU A 98 -7.86 10.11 7.56
N GLY A 99 -7.56 11.41 7.63
CA GLY A 99 -6.85 12.13 6.58
C GLY A 99 -5.45 11.56 6.32
N ILE A 100 -4.66 11.33 7.38
CA ILE A 100 -3.33 10.71 7.28
C ILE A 100 -3.44 9.29 6.72
N GLY A 101 -4.39 8.49 7.21
CA GLY A 101 -4.63 7.14 6.72
C GLY A 101 -4.95 7.11 5.23
N LEU A 102 -5.76 8.06 4.74
CA LEU A 102 -6.09 8.20 3.33
C LEU A 102 -4.86 8.58 2.49
N VAL A 103 -4.04 9.52 2.96
CA VAL A 103 -2.79 9.90 2.29
C VAL A 103 -1.84 8.70 2.21
N VAL A 104 -1.65 7.97 3.31
CA VAL A 104 -0.81 6.76 3.35
C VAL A 104 -1.34 5.68 2.42
N PHE A 105 -2.66 5.48 2.38
CA PHE A 105 -3.31 4.54 1.47
C PHE A 105 -2.97 4.84 0.01
N PHE A 106 -3.17 6.08 -0.43
CA PHE A 106 -2.89 6.47 -1.81
C PHE A 106 -1.40 6.48 -2.13
N ALA A 107 -0.55 6.96 -1.21
CA ALA A 107 0.91 6.92 -1.40
C ALA A 107 1.40 5.47 -1.58
N THR A 108 0.93 4.55 -0.75
CA THR A 108 1.25 3.12 -0.84
C THR A 108 0.75 2.53 -2.16
N TYR A 109 -0.48 2.87 -2.55
CA TYR A 109 -1.04 2.46 -3.83
C TYR A 109 -0.18 2.92 -5.01
N PHE A 110 0.25 4.19 -5.05
CA PHE A 110 1.10 4.70 -6.13
C PHE A 110 2.46 4.02 -6.19
N ILE A 111 3.09 3.77 -5.03
CA ILE A 111 4.33 3.01 -4.93
C ILE A 111 4.15 1.61 -5.51
N LYS A 112 3.07 0.90 -5.14
CA LYS A 112 2.78 -0.44 -5.65
C LYS A 112 2.46 -0.45 -7.14
N LEU A 113 1.68 0.52 -7.63
CA LEU A 113 1.32 0.64 -9.04
C LEU A 113 2.57 0.81 -9.90
N LYS A 114 3.45 1.76 -9.53
CA LYS A 114 4.70 1.98 -10.24
C LYS A 114 5.69 0.84 -10.04
N GLY A 115 5.83 0.32 -8.82
CA GLY A 115 6.70 -0.82 -8.54
C GLY A 115 6.36 -2.03 -9.40
N LEU A 116 5.07 -2.39 -9.49
CA LEU A 116 4.62 -3.53 -10.29
C LEU A 116 4.76 -3.27 -11.79
N GLU A 117 4.43 -2.06 -12.26
CA GLU A 117 4.66 -1.66 -13.66
C GLU A 117 6.13 -1.81 -14.06
N TRP A 118 7.06 -1.37 -13.21
CA TRP A 118 8.49 -1.47 -13.45
C TRP A 118 8.97 -2.92 -13.46
N ILE A 119 8.57 -3.73 -12.48
CA ILE A 119 8.94 -5.15 -12.41
C ILE A 119 8.46 -5.90 -13.66
N LEU A 120 7.21 -5.67 -14.08
CA LEU A 120 6.65 -6.32 -15.27
C LEU A 120 7.37 -5.91 -16.56
N ARG A 121 7.76 -4.63 -16.68
CA ARG A 121 8.54 -4.15 -17.83
C ARG A 121 9.94 -4.72 -17.86
N LEU A 122 10.61 -4.82 -16.72
CA LEU A 122 11.95 -5.42 -16.61
C LEU A 122 11.95 -6.92 -16.88
N ALA A 123 10.87 -7.60 -16.53
CA ALA A 123 10.68 -9.03 -16.78
C ALA A 123 10.14 -9.35 -18.19
N ASP A 124 10.02 -8.34 -19.07
CA ASP A 124 9.38 -8.44 -20.40
C ASP A 124 7.98 -9.08 -20.37
N ALA A 125 7.31 -8.97 -19.23
CA ALA A 125 5.97 -9.50 -18.97
C ALA A 125 4.89 -8.40 -19.12
N TRP A 126 5.29 -7.19 -19.51
CA TRP A 126 4.41 -6.06 -19.72
C TRP A 126 3.67 -6.18 -21.06
N LYS A 127 2.47 -6.76 -21.01
CA LYS A 127 1.65 -7.05 -22.20
C LYS A 127 0.77 -5.88 -22.66
N ILE A 128 0.87 -4.72 -22.03
CA ILE A 128 0.04 -3.57 -22.39
C ILE A 128 0.71 -2.83 -23.56
N PRO A 129 0.08 -2.77 -24.74
CA PRO A 129 0.66 -2.09 -25.88
C PRO A 129 0.85 -0.60 -25.55
N LYS A 130 2.07 -0.11 -25.76
CA LYS A 130 2.37 1.34 -25.76
C LYS A 130 1.53 1.98 -26.87
N LYS A 131 0.52 2.79 -26.53
CA LYS A 131 -0.16 3.68 -27.49
C LYS A 131 0.94 4.53 -28.19
N MET A 132 1.03 4.74 -29.50
CA MET A 132 0.13 4.52 -30.64
C MET A 132 1.04 4.57 -31.90
N GLU A 133 0.94 3.62 -32.82
CA GLU A 133 1.30 3.89 -34.22
C GLU A 133 0.40 5.04 -34.71
N LYS A 134 0.88 5.93 -35.60
CA LYS A 134 0.10 7.09 -36.07
C LYS A 134 -1.19 6.61 -36.73
N LEU A 135 -2.28 6.54 -35.97
CA LEU A 135 -3.60 6.14 -36.49
C LEU A 135 -4.02 7.11 -37.59
N ASN A 136 -4.38 6.54 -38.72
CA ASN A 136 -4.89 7.27 -39.88
C ASN A 136 -6.25 7.91 -39.54
N ARG A 137 -6.67 8.94 -40.30
CA ARG A 137 -7.85 9.77 -39.95
C ARG A 137 -9.15 8.96 -39.82
N GLU A 138 -9.28 7.87 -40.60
CA GLU A 138 -10.39 6.92 -40.54
C GLU A 138 -10.37 6.04 -39.28
N GLN A 139 -9.19 5.56 -38.87
CA GLN A 139 -9.05 4.72 -37.67
C GLN A 139 -9.38 5.50 -36.38
N ARG A 140 -9.13 6.82 -36.36
CA ARG A 140 -9.55 7.69 -35.25
C ARG A 140 -11.06 7.85 -35.17
N TYR A 141 -11.75 7.91 -36.31
CA TYR A 141 -13.21 7.97 -36.36
C TYR A 141 -13.85 6.65 -35.93
N MET A 142 -13.24 5.51 -36.29
CA MET A 142 -13.68 4.19 -35.84
C MET A 142 -13.47 4.00 -34.33
N GLN A 143 -12.30 4.36 -33.78
CA GLN A 143 -12.08 4.32 -32.33
C GLN A 143 -12.98 5.27 -31.53
N ALA A 144 -13.32 6.44 -32.08
CA ALA A 144 -14.25 7.36 -31.43
C ALA A 144 -15.68 6.80 -31.33
N ARG A 145 -16.05 5.86 -32.22
CA ARG A 145 -17.33 5.14 -32.20
C ARG A 145 -17.28 3.85 -31.37
N GLU A 146 -16.14 3.15 -31.33
CA GLU A 146 -15.97 1.88 -30.60
C GLU A 146 -15.71 2.05 -29.10
N GLY A 147 -15.36 3.25 -28.62
CA GLY A 147 -15.05 3.49 -27.21
C GLY A 147 -13.58 3.18 -26.85
N ARG A 148 -13.29 2.93 -25.56
CA ARG A 148 -11.92 2.77 -25.02
C ARG A 148 -11.12 1.74 -25.83
N THR A 149 -9.93 2.12 -26.32
CA THR A 149 -9.00 1.23 -27.04
C THR A 149 -8.58 0.02 -26.17
N GLU A 150 -8.24 -1.13 -26.75
CA GLU A 150 -7.73 -2.32 -26.03
C GLU A 150 -6.58 -1.99 -25.06
N SER A 151 -5.65 -1.12 -25.46
CA SER A 151 -4.56 -0.64 -24.58
C SER A 151 -5.08 0.15 -23.36
N GLN A 152 -6.13 0.95 -23.53
CA GLN A 152 -6.74 1.69 -22.45
C GLN A 152 -7.54 0.77 -21.52
N GLN A 153 -8.17 -0.27 -22.07
CA GLN A 153 -8.86 -1.30 -21.29
C GLN A 153 -7.85 -2.09 -20.45
N ALA A 154 -6.75 -2.57 -21.05
CA ALA A 154 -5.71 -3.29 -20.32
C ALA A 154 -5.03 -2.43 -19.23
N LEU A 155 -4.82 -1.13 -19.49
CA LEU A 155 -4.33 -0.19 -18.46
C LEU A 155 -5.33 0.00 -17.32
N ALA A 156 -6.62 0.12 -17.64
CA ALA A 156 -7.68 0.23 -16.65
C ALA A 156 -7.74 -1.04 -15.80
N GLU A 157 -7.77 -2.23 -16.42
CA GLU A 157 -7.76 -3.51 -15.71
C GLU A 157 -6.55 -3.68 -14.81
N PHE A 158 -5.35 -3.29 -15.29
CA PHE A 158 -4.14 -3.31 -14.47
C PHE A 158 -4.25 -2.37 -13.26
N THR A 159 -4.66 -1.13 -13.49
CA THR A 159 -4.80 -0.10 -12.45
C THR A 159 -5.85 -0.50 -11.42
N ASP A 160 -7.00 -0.99 -11.89
CA ASP A 160 -8.12 -1.50 -11.08
C ASP A 160 -7.70 -2.70 -10.24
N SER A 161 -6.87 -3.60 -10.81
CA SER A 161 -6.33 -4.75 -10.07
C SER A 161 -5.42 -4.31 -8.93
N VAL A 162 -4.56 -3.31 -9.15
CA VAL A 162 -3.66 -2.80 -8.10
C VAL A 162 -4.42 -2.06 -7.00
N ILE A 163 -5.39 -1.21 -7.36
CA ILE A 163 -6.17 -0.49 -6.34
C ILE A 163 -7.06 -1.45 -5.55
N GLN A 164 -7.67 -2.45 -6.21
CA GLN A 164 -8.45 -3.48 -5.53
C GLN A 164 -7.58 -4.30 -4.57
N ALA A 165 -6.37 -4.67 -5.00
CA ALA A 165 -5.42 -5.39 -4.16
C ALA A 165 -5.03 -4.59 -2.91
N ASN A 166 -4.68 -3.31 -3.09
CA ASN A 166 -4.32 -2.42 -1.98
C ASN A 166 -5.51 -2.15 -1.04
N ALA A 167 -6.72 -1.96 -1.58
CA ALA A 167 -7.93 -1.80 -0.78
C ALA A 167 -8.23 -3.04 0.06
N ALA A 168 -8.11 -4.23 -0.52
CA ALA A 168 -8.34 -5.49 0.18
C ALA A 168 -7.33 -5.73 1.30
N SER A 169 -6.03 -5.47 1.07
CA SER A 169 -5.00 -5.62 2.08
C SER A 169 -5.14 -4.62 3.23
N PHE A 170 -5.41 -3.34 2.94
CA PHE A 170 -5.68 -2.33 3.98
C PHE A 170 -6.94 -2.66 4.79
N THR A 171 -8.00 -3.14 4.14
CA THR A 171 -9.23 -3.56 4.83
C THR A 171 -8.94 -4.73 5.78
N ALA A 172 -8.18 -5.74 5.33
CA ALA A 172 -7.80 -6.87 6.18
C ALA A 172 -6.94 -6.44 7.37
N ILE A 173 -5.97 -5.54 7.15
CA ILE A 173 -5.13 -4.99 8.22
C ILE A 173 -5.98 -4.20 9.23
N LEU A 174 -6.92 -3.37 8.76
CA LEU A 174 -7.86 -2.64 9.62
C LEU A 174 -8.71 -3.60 10.46
N LEU A 175 -9.23 -4.68 9.86
CA LEU A 175 -9.98 -5.70 10.59
C LEU A 175 -9.11 -6.38 11.66
N LEU A 176 -7.85 -6.71 11.36
CA LEU A 176 -6.91 -7.27 12.34
C LEU A 176 -6.65 -6.30 13.51
N LEU A 177 -6.52 -5.00 13.21
CA LEU A 177 -6.36 -3.97 14.24
C LEU A 177 -7.61 -3.84 15.12
N LEU A 178 -8.81 -3.90 14.54
CA LEU A 178 -10.07 -3.87 15.28
C LEU A 178 -10.25 -5.10 16.16
N LEU A 179 -9.97 -6.30 15.64
CA LEU A 179 -10.03 -7.55 16.40
C LEU A 179 -9.08 -7.53 17.60
N ARG A 180 -7.86 -7.02 17.38
CA ARG A 180 -6.88 -6.83 18.45
C ARG A 180 -7.36 -5.84 19.52
N GLN A 181 -7.97 -4.73 19.10
CA GLN A 181 -8.51 -3.74 20.04
C GLN A 181 -9.65 -4.33 20.87
N ALA A 182 -10.56 -5.09 20.24
CA ALA A 182 -11.63 -5.81 20.94
C ALA A 182 -11.04 -6.82 21.95
N ALA A 183 -10.05 -7.62 21.54
CA ALA A 183 -9.40 -8.58 22.43
C ALA A 183 -8.72 -7.93 23.66
N ARG A 184 -8.11 -6.74 23.49
CA ARG A 184 -7.54 -5.99 24.62
C ARG A 184 -8.57 -5.42 25.57
N SER A 185 -9.75 -5.05 25.07
CA SER A 185 -10.80 -4.50 25.94
C SER A 185 -11.44 -5.55 26.85
N TRP A 186 -11.18 -6.84 26.61
CA TRP A 186 -11.76 -7.96 27.35
C TRP A 186 -10.78 -8.61 28.34
N ALA A 187 -9.49 -8.24 28.29
CA ALA A 187 -8.42 -8.77 29.12
C ALA A 187 -8.00 -7.74 30.17
#